data_AF-A0A2V6D9G4-F1
#
_entry.id   AF-A0A2V6D9G4-F1
#
_cell.length_a   1.000
_cell.length_b   1.000
_cell.length_c   1.000
_cell.angle_alpha   90.00
_cell.angle_beta   90.00
_cell.angle_gamma   90.00
#
_symmetry.space_group_name_H-M   'P 1'
#
loop_
_entity.id
_entity.type
_entity.pdbx_description
1 polymer ?
#
loop_
_entity_poly.entity_id
_entity_poly.type
_entity_poly.pdbx_seq_one_letter_code
_entity_poly.pdbx_strand_id
1 'polypeptide(L)'
;MNLSPEKKIAGVLAPLFALRGKDDLGIGDTAALREFIDWAAGIGFKLVQLLPINETGADNSPYNAISAVAIEPTTLHLAPNSPQDLTREDFDASVAEVDLPQLSVGRVKYRQVKKLKRRVLEKAFENFSVHASEERRSEFRAFCEQQSAWLPNYALFRLLMEANDDSAAWNRWQPQHQTIEKARTWLHDLPQERQALLRRRAEFFCYVQWIGHQQWCGIQSYAEERGVALMGDIPFGVSYCSADVFARPDEFMLDWFGGAPPEPYFKEDAFTQRWGQNWGIPLYQWEKMRANNFQWWRERVRAVRRVFHLCRIDHIQGFYRIYGFPWQPRRNKEFLPLNWLQMLQRTGGRAPHFVPRDDNTPENRELNKREGEEYVRVVLEEAGIAGVIGEDLGVVPDYVRPNLRSLGIAGFKIPQWESYNGMIIPGEAYERLSVATYATHDHQPIRALWEDALGHPTPNAEQARATIKKIALFAGLNSKIYGLDFEEGFYPAIMEALFKSGSWIA
;
A
#
# COMPACT_ATOMS: atom_id res chain seq x y z
N MET A 1 12.89 14.62 -13.10
CA MET A 1 12.50 13.96 -14.38
C MET A 1 11.29 14.67 -15.03
N ASN A 2 11.14 14.71 -16.36
CA ASN A 2 9.92 15.27 -17.00
C ASN A 2 8.87 14.17 -17.23
N LEU A 3 7.87 14.12 -16.35
CA LEU A 3 6.75 13.17 -16.36
C LEU A 3 5.44 13.84 -16.84
N SER A 4 5.52 14.66 -17.88
CA SER A 4 4.33 15.29 -18.47
C SER A 4 3.40 14.24 -19.10
N PRO A 5 2.07 14.34 -18.90
CA PRO A 5 1.09 13.51 -19.60
C PRO A 5 1.19 13.57 -21.14
N GLU A 6 1.77 14.62 -21.72
CA GLU A 6 1.99 14.71 -23.18
C GLU A 6 2.99 13.67 -23.71
N LYS A 7 3.82 13.11 -22.82
CA LYS A 7 4.80 12.08 -23.15
C LYS A 7 4.34 10.74 -22.62
N LYS A 8 3.86 9.88 -23.52
CA LYS A 8 3.55 8.49 -23.20
C LYS A 8 4.76 7.79 -22.59
N ILE A 9 4.51 7.05 -21.53
CA ILE A 9 5.51 6.19 -20.90
C ILE A 9 4.93 4.80 -20.68
N ALA A 10 5.80 3.81 -20.71
CA ALA A 10 5.49 2.46 -20.29
C ALA A 10 6.19 2.16 -18.96
N GLY A 11 5.53 1.40 -18.11
CA GLY A 11 6.03 1.01 -16.81
C GLY A 11 5.77 -0.44 -16.46
N VAL A 12 6.24 -0.81 -15.28
CA VAL A 12 6.00 -2.12 -14.70
C VAL A 12 5.62 -1.98 -13.24
N LEU A 13 4.54 -2.66 -12.85
CA LEU A 13 4.16 -2.85 -11.46
C LEU A 13 4.86 -4.09 -10.91
N ALA A 14 5.65 -3.92 -9.85
CA ALA A 14 6.28 -5.03 -9.14
C ALA A 14 6.17 -4.82 -7.61
N PRO A 15 5.52 -5.73 -6.88
CA PRO A 15 5.62 -5.74 -5.43
C PRO A 15 7.08 -5.96 -5.01
N LEU A 16 7.67 -5.05 -4.23
CA LEU A 16 9.10 -5.13 -3.87
C LEU A 16 9.46 -6.48 -3.25
N PHE A 17 8.63 -6.98 -2.32
CA PHE A 17 8.86 -8.27 -1.67
C PHE A 17 8.90 -9.47 -2.64
N ALA A 18 8.31 -9.33 -3.82
CA ALA A 18 8.28 -10.36 -4.86
C ALA A 18 9.54 -10.34 -5.74
N LEU A 19 10.31 -9.24 -5.76
CA LEU A 19 11.59 -9.20 -6.46
C LEU A 19 12.59 -10.19 -5.84
N ARG A 20 13.57 -10.59 -6.65
CA ARG A 20 14.72 -11.38 -6.22
C ARG A 20 16.00 -10.71 -6.69
N GLY A 21 16.90 -10.48 -5.75
CA GLY A 21 18.24 -9.96 -6.00
C GLY A 21 19.28 -11.07 -5.86
N LYS A 22 20.50 -10.84 -6.37
CA LYS A 22 21.57 -11.86 -6.32
C LYS A 22 21.94 -12.26 -4.90
N ASP A 23 22.00 -11.27 -4.02
CA ASP A 23 22.46 -11.40 -2.63
C ASP A 23 21.34 -11.06 -1.63
N ASP A 24 20.07 -11.27 -2.02
CA ASP A 24 18.95 -10.97 -1.13
C ASP A 24 18.87 -11.96 0.05
N LEU A 25 18.20 -11.52 1.12
CA LEU A 25 17.96 -12.35 2.31
C LEU A 25 16.57 -13.01 2.28
N GLY A 26 16.18 -13.54 1.11
CA GLY A 26 14.92 -14.26 0.88
C GLY A 26 13.68 -13.39 0.62
N ILE A 27 13.89 -12.10 0.40
CA ILE A 27 12.87 -11.12 0.05
C ILE A 27 13.50 -10.00 -0.78
N GLY A 28 12.78 -9.48 -1.76
CA GLY A 28 13.25 -8.31 -2.50
C GLY A 28 13.37 -7.09 -1.59
N ASP A 29 14.50 -6.39 -1.71
CA ASP A 29 14.87 -5.20 -0.93
C ASP A 29 15.44 -4.11 -1.84
N THR A 30 15.92 -3.01 -1.26
CA THR A 30 16.44 -1.88 -2.03
C THR A 30 17.57 -2.25 -3.00
N ALA A 31 18.38 -3.30 -2.75
CA ALA A 31 19.37 -3.76 -3.72
C ALA A 31 18.73 -4.52 -4.89
N ALA A 32 17.78 -5.41 -4.61
CA ALA A 32 17.00 -6.08 -5.67
C ALA A 32 16.24 -5.06 -6.54
N LEU A 33 15.75 -3.97 -5.93
CA LEU A 33 15.11 -2.88 -6.66
C LEU A 33 16.10 -2.12 -7.55
N ARG A 34 17.37 -1.94 -7.14
CA ARG A 34 18.41 -1.36 -8.03
C ARG A 34 18.62 -2.23 -9.27
N GLU A 35 18.77 -3.54 -9.10
CA GLU A 35 18.90 -4.48 -10.21
C GLU A 35 17.66 -4.43 -11.14
N PHE A 36 16.47 -4.31 -10.56
CA PHE A 36 15.23 -4.20 -11.32
C PHE A 36 15.10 -2.88 -12.09
N ILE A 37 15.58 -1.77 -11.52
CA ILE A 37 15.65 -0.47 -12.20
C ILE A 37 16.63 -0.52 -13.38
N ASP A 38 17.80 -1.17 -13.22
CA ASP A 38 18.74 -1.41 -14.32
C ASP A 38 18.08 -2.18 -15.46
N TRP A 39 17.34 -3.25 -15.14
CA TRP A 39 16.59 -4.03 -16.13
C TRP A 39 15.51 -3.19 -16.83
N ALA A 40 14.69 -2.46 -16.06
CA ALA A 40 13.63 -1.62 -16.59
C ALA A 40 14.18 -0.55 -17.55
N ALA A 41 15.29 0.11 -17.17
CA ALA A 41 15.99 1.06 -18.03
C ALA A 41 16.53 0.40 -19.30
N GLY A 42 17.12 -0.80 -19.18
CA GLY A 42 17.69 -1.55 -20.29
C GLY A 42 16.69 -1.95 -21.38
N ILE A 43 15.42 -2.16 -21.03
CA ILE A 43 14.34 -2.45 -21.98
C ILE A 43 13.53 -1.21 -22.40
N GLY A 44 13.90 -0.03 -21.90
CA GLY A 44 13.28 1.25 -22.27
C GLY A 44 12.06 1.66 -21.45
N PHE A 45 11.69 0.91 -20.41
CA PHE A 45 10.66 1.36 -19.46
C PHE A 45 11.12 2.60 -18.71
N LYS A 46 10.15 3.46 -18.38
CA LYS A 46 10.37 4.75 -17.73
C LYS A 46 9.73 4.86 -16.36
N LEU A 47 9.05 3.80 -15.91
CA LEU A 47 8.35 3.78 -14.64
C LEU A 47 8.43 2.41 -13.98
N VAL A 48 8.77 2.39 -12.69
CA VAL A 48 8.57 1.24 -11.80
C VAL A 48 7.53 1.63 -10.75
N GLN A 49 6.40 0.96 -10.74
CA GLN A 49 5.39 1.07 -9.70
C GLN A 49 5.63 0.02 -8.63
N LEU A 50 5.59 0.44 -7.36
CA LEU A 50 5.67 -0.44 -6.20
C LEU A 50 4.34 -0.40 -5.43
N LEU A 51 4.11 -1.47 -4.65
CA LEU A 51 3.09 -1.46 -3.60
C LEU A 51 3.56 -0.62 -2.39
N PRO A 52 2.69 -0.34 -1.40
CA PRO A 52 3.07 0.40 -0.21
C PRO A 52 4.30 -0.23 0.47
N ILE A 53 5.23 0.62 0.91
CA ILE A 53 6.51 0.21 1.53
C ILE A 53 6.47 0.31 3.05
N ASN A 54 5.27 0.48 3.60
CA ASN A 54 5.06 0.76 5.02
C ASN A 54 5.17 -0.51 5.87
N GLU A 55 5.62 -0.35 7.12
CA GLU A 55 5.81 -1.50 8.01
C GLU A 55 4.49 -2.22 8.31
N THR A 56 4.53 -3.54 8.16
CA THR A 56 3.37 -4.42 8.27
C THR A 56 3.36 -5.24 9.55
N GLY A 57 2.16 -5.59 10.02
CA GLY A 57 1.96 -6.51 11.13
C GLY A 57 2.18 -7.97 10.74
N ALA A 58 1.49 -8.88 11.44
CA ALA A 58 1.64 -10.32 11.25
C ALA A 58 1.01 -10.87 9.95
N ASP A 59 0.03 -10.18 9.37
CA ASP A 59 -0.62 -10.57 8.11
C ASP A 59 0.22 -10.25 6.86
N ASN A 60 1.23 -9.38 7.02
CA ASN A 60 2.13 -8.89 5.97
C ASN A 60 1.42 -8.21 4.79
N SER A 61 0.19 -7.72 4.97
CA SER A 61 -0.51 -6.95 3.94
C SER A 61 0.03 -5.52 3.89
N PRO A 62 0.53 -5.03 2.74
CA PRO A 62 0.98 -3.64 2.58
C PRO A 62 -0.11 -2.61 2.85
N TYR A 63 -1.39 -2.99 2.71
CA TYR A 63 -2.55 -2.12 2.91
C TYR A 63 -3.09 -2.17 4.35
N ASN A 64 -2.51 -3.00 5.23
CA ASN A 64 -2.82 -3.08 6.65
C ASN A 64 -1.59 -2.75 7.52
N ALA A 65 -0.91 -1.64 7.18
CA ALA A 65 0.31 -1.22 7.83
C ALA A 65 0.09 -0.82 9.30
N ILE A 66 1.09 -1.12 10.15
CA ILE A 66 1.13 -0.67 11.56
C ILE A 66 1.62 0.78 11.68
N SER A 67 2.06 1.38 10.58
CA SER A 67 2.29 2.82 10.50
C SER A 67 1.99 3.32 9.10
N ALA A 68 1.37 4.49 8.98
CA ALA A 68 1.13 5.12 7.67
C ALA A 68 2.38 5.79 7.07
N VAL A 69 3.49 5.86 7.84
CA VAL A 69 4.73 6.56 7.45
C VAL A 69 5.96 5.66 7.57
N ALA A 70 6.06 4.84 8.62
CA ALA A 70 7.25 4.03 8.86
C ALA A 70 7.50 3.02 7.73
N ILE A 71 8.76 2.87 7.33
CA ILE A 71 9.24 1.97 6.28
C ILE A 71 9.36 0.55 6.84
N GLU A 72 8.93 -0.44 6.06
CA GLU A 72 9.05 -1.86 6.38
C GLU A 72 10.54 -2.30 6.43
N PRO A 73 11.05 -2.73 7.60
CA PRO A 73 12.47 -3.08 7.77
C PRO A 73 12.94 -4.20 6.84
N THR A 74 12.03 -5.08 6.38
CA THR A 74 12.41 -6.13 5.43
C THR A 74 12.77 -5.62 4.03
N THR A 75 12.40 -4.38 3.70
CA THR A 75 12.77 -3.73 2.43
C THR A 75 14.20 -3.21 2.41
N LEU A 76 14.92 -3.23 3.53
CA LEU A 76 16.28 -2.69 3.63
C LEU A 76 17.30 -3.69 3.10
N HIS A 77 18.22 -3.20 2.27
CA HIS A 77 19.39 -3.97 1.86
C HIS A 77 20.36 -4.10 3.03
N LEU A 78 20.60 -5.34 3.44
CA LEU A 78 21.53 -5.68 4.52
C LEU A 78 22.65 -6.52 3.96
N ALA A 79 23.82 -5.91 3.91
CA ALA A 79 25.08 -6.54 3.52
C ALA A 79 26.19 -5.87 4.31
N PRO A 80 27.39 -6.43 4.35
CA PRO A 80 28.49 -5.77 5.03
C PRO A 80 28.73 -4.35 4.51
N ASN A 81 28.85 -3.39 5.44
CA ASN A 81 28.88 -1.95 5.21
C ASN A 81 27.59 -1.35 4.60
N SER A 82 26.47 -2.09 4.60
CA SER A 82 25.12 -1.60 4.29
C SER A 82 24.12 -2.11 5.35
N PRO A 83 23.74 -1.30 6.35
CA PRO A 83 24.22 0.06 6.61
C PRO A 83 25.72 0.11 6.94
N GLN A 84 26.34 1.29 6.83
CA GLN A 84 27.76 1.51 7.14
C GLN A 84 28.19 0.92 8.49
N ASP A 85 27.28 0.87 9.46
CA ASP A 85 27.55 0.38 10.81
C ASP A 85 27.58 -1.17 10.89
N LEU A 86 27.23 -1.89 9.83
CA LEU A 86 27.20 -3.36 9.80
C LEU A 86 28.54 -3.93 9.35
N THR A 87 29.31 -4.51 10.28
CA THR A 87 30.60 -5.14 9.93
C THR A 87 30.42 -6.45 9.16
N ARG A 88 31.49 -6.89 8.48
CA ARG A 88 31.52 -8.21 7.83
C ARG A 88 31.31 -9.34 8.85
N GLU A 89 32.03 -9.27 9.97
CA GLU A 89 31.99 -10.30 11.01
C GLU A 89 30.59 -10.46 11.61
N ASP A 90 29.93 -9.35 11.95
CA ASP A 90 28.56 -9.39 12.50
C ASP A 90 27.52 -9.88 11.49
N PHE A 91 27.69 -9.50 10.21
CA PHE A 91 26.83 -9.99 9.14
C PHE A 91 26.98 -11.50 8.97
N ASP A 92 28.22 -11.99 8.81
CA ASP A 92 28.53 -13.41 8.62
C ASP A 92 28.02 -14.24 9.81
N ALA A 93 28.25 -13.78 11.04
CA ALA A 93 27.74 -14.42 12.25
C ALA A 93 26.20 -14.45 12.30
N SER A 94 25.53 -13.40 11.83
CA SER A 94 24.06 -13.31 11.82
C SER A 94 23.41 -14.22 10.78
N VAL A 95 24.10 -14.54 9.68
CA VAL A 95 23.59 -15.41 8.61
C VAL A 95 24.06 -16.87 8.73
N ALA A 96 25.10 -17.15 9.52
CA ALA A 96 25.73 -18.47 9.62
C ALA A 96 24.77 -19.64 9.90
N GLU A 97 23.75 -19.42 10.72
CA GLU A 97 22.77 -20.45 11.09
C GLU A 97 21.51 -20.47 10.19
N VAL A 98 21.49 -19.68 9.11
CA VAL A 98 20.35 -19.57 8.21
C VAL A 98 20.67 -20.23 6.88
N ASP A 99 19.80 -21.15 6.45
CA ASP A 99 19.81 -21.69 5.10
C ASP A 99 19.24 -20.64 4.13
N LEU A 100 20.10 -19.72 3.68
CA LEU A 100 19.76 -18.65 2.73
C LEU A 100 19.23 -19.21 1.39
N PRO A 101 19.85 -20.24 0.77
CA PRO A 101 19.30 -20.85 -0.44
C PRO A 101 17.87 -21.31 -0.26
N GLN A 102 17.56 -21.98 0.86
CA GLN A 102 16.19 -22.38 1.13
C GLN A 102 15.30 -21.15 1.28
N LEU A 103 15.73 -20.12 2.03
CA LEU A 103 14.95 -18.91 2.30
C LEU A 103 14.44 -18.25 1.00
N SER A 104 15.26 -18.24 -0.06
CA SER A 104 14.94 -17.65 -1.36
C SER A 104 14.04 -18.51 -2.26
N VAL A 105 13.82 -19.79 -1.94
CA VAL A 105 12.93 -20.68 -2.71
C VAL A 105 11.45 -20.40 -2.41
N GLY A 106 10.70 -20.15 -3.49
CA GLY A 106 9.24 -20.06 -3.48
C GLY A 106 8.73 -18.74 -2.90
N ARG A 107 7.60 -18.83 -2.16
CA ARG A 107 6.97 -17.68 -1.50
C ARG A 107 7.86 -17.13 -0.39
N VAL A 108 7.77 -15.82 -0.16
CA VAL A 108 8.50 -15.13 0.91
C VAL A 108 8.19 -15.77 2.26
N LYS A 109 9.23 -16.18 2.99
CA LYS A 109 9.12 -16.75 4.33
C LYS A 109 9.18 -15.65 5.39
N TYR A 110 8.16 -14.78 5.41
CA TYR A 110 8.13 -13.53 6.18
C TYR A 110 8.63 -13.67 7.62
N ARG A 111 8.20 -14.69 8.37
CA ARG A 111 8.63 -14.89 9.76
C ARG A 111 10.14 -15.08 9.90
N GLN A 112 10.74 -15.89 9.02
CA GLN A 112 12.18 -16.16 9.05
C GLN A 112 12.96 -14.94 8.57
N VAL A 113 12.51 -14.28 7.50
CA VAL A 113 13.11 -13.06 6.95
C VAL A 113 13.07 -11.90 7.95
N LYS A 114 11.91 -11.60 8.54
CA LYS A 114 11.74 -10.55 9.57
C LYS A 114 12.68 -10.81 10.76
N LYS A 115 12.76 -12.06 11.24
CA LYS A 115 13.66 -12.44 12.34
C LYS A 115 15.13 -12.25 11.97
N LEU A 116 15.55 -12.70 10.78
CA LEU A 116 16.93 -12.54 10.30
C LEU A 116 17.30 -11.06 10.15
N LYS A 117 16.51 -10.29 9.38
CA LYS A 117 16.81 -8.88 9.13
C LYS A 117 16.79 -8.04 10.41
N ARG A 118 15.88 -8.34 11.36
CA ARG A 118 15.89 -7.71 12.69
C ARG A 118 17.20 -7.97 13.45
N ARG A 119 17.66 -9.23 13.51
CA ARG A 119 18.93 -9.59 14.17
C ARG A 119 20.12 -8.87 13.55
N VAL A 120 20.18 -8.79 12.22
CA VAL A 120 21.25 -8.08 11.48
C VAL A 120 21.21 -6.57 11.77
N LEU A 121 20.02 -5.96 11.78
CA LEU A 121 19.85 -4.55 12.14
C LEU A 121 20.21 -4.26 13.60
N GLU A 122 19.94 -5.18 14.52
CA GLU A 122 20.34 -5.06 15.92
C GLU A 122 21.87 -4.99 16.04
N LYS A 123 22.61 -5.80 15.27
CA LYS A 123 24.07 -5.71 15.17
C LYS A 123 24.57 -4.39 14.60
N ALA A 124 23.95 -3.91 13.53
CA ALA A 124 24.28 -2.59 12.98
C ALA A 124 24.06 -1.47 14.02
N PHE A 125 22.97 -1.52 14.77
CA PHE A 125 22.69 -0.54 15.81
C PHE A 125 23.63 -0.63 17.01
N GLU A 126 24.04 -1.84 17.41
CA GLU A 126 25.07 -2.05 18.44
C GLU A 126 26.38 -1.34 18.05
N ASN A 127 26.84 -1.56 16.81
CA ASN A 127 28.04 -0.93 16.28
C ASN A 127 27.90 0.59 16.16
N PHE A 128 26.77 1.09 15.66
CA PHE A 128 26.47 2.52 15.63
C PHE A 128 26.54 3.13 17.04
N SER A 129 25.92 2.49 18.03
CA SER A 129 25.87 2.99 19.41
C SER A 129 27.28 3.16 20.00
N VAL A 130 28.16 2.18 19.78
CA VAL A 130 29.49 2.15 20.39
C VAL A 130 30.53 2.94 19.58
N HIS A 131 30.49 2.83 18.25
CA HIS A 131 31.60 3.22 17.38
C HIS A 131 31.29 4.38 16.42
N ALA A 132 30.03 4.83 16.31
CA ALA A 132 29.71 5.91 15.37
C ALA A 132 30.46 7.20 15.69
N SER A 133 30.94 7.86 14.63
CA SER A 133 31.53 9.20 14.72
C SER A 133 30.49 10.23 15.17
N GLU A 134 30.96 11.38 15.66
CA GLU A 134 30.05 12.46 16.05
C GLU A 134 29.22 12.99 14.87
N GLU A 135 29.80 13.02 13.68
CA GLU A 135 29.10 13.36 12.43
C GLU A 135 27.93 12.39 12.18
N ARG A 136 28.19 11.08 12.22
CA ARG A 136 27.16 10.05 11.99
C ARG A 136 26.06 10.09 13.05
N ARG A 137 26.41 10.37 14.32
CA ARG A 137 25.43 10.60 15.40
C ARG A 137 24.62 11.88 15.19
N SER A 138 25.24 12.93 14.68
CA SER A 138 24.56 14.19 14.37
C SER A 138 23.55 14.05 13.24
N GLU A 139 23.89 13.29 12.18
CA GLU A 139 22.93 12.96 11.10
C GLU A 139 21.71 12.21 11.64
N PHE A 140 21.94 11.23 12.53
CA PHE A 140 20.84 10.48 13.16
C PHE A 140 19.96 11.38 14.03
N ARG A 141 20.55 12.28 14.84
CA ARG A 141 19.78 13.26 15.64
C ARG A 141 18.98 14.20 14.76
N ALA A 142 19.58 14.72 13.69
CA ALA A 142 18.90 15.59 12.74
C ALA A 142 17.70 14.88 12.07
N PHE A 143 17.84 13.60 11.71
CA PHE A 143 16.72 12.80 11.24
C PHE A 143 15.61 12.68 12.30
N CYS A 144 15.96 12.34 13.54
CA CYS A 144 14.99 12.22 14.63
C CYS A 144 14.23 13.52 14.88
N GLU A 145 14.92 14.66 14.85
CA GLU A 145 14.31 15.99 14.97
C GLU A 145 13.37 16.29 13.80
N GLN A 146 13.81 16.02 12.57
CA GLN A 146 13.00 16.24 11.36
C GLN A 146 11.75 15.35 11.31
N GLN A 147 11.80 14.14 11.91
CA GLN A 147 10.68 13.19 11.95
C GLN A 147 9.92 13.19 13.30
N SER A 148 10.15 14.17 14.16
CA SER A 148 9.63 14.23 15.53
C SER A 148 8.10 14.16 15.64
N ALA A 149 7.36 14.50 14.58
CA ALA A 149 5.90 14.47 14.56
C ALA A 149 5.29 13.05 14.64
N TRP A 150 6.00 12.03 14.18
CA TRP A 150 5.50 10.64 14.12
C TRP A 150 6.46 9.62 14.74
N LEU A 151 7.78 9.82 14.59
CA LEU A 151 8.79 8.82 14.93
C LEU A 151 8.79 8.39 16.40
N PRO A 152 8.66 9.30 17.40
CA PRO A 152 8.62 8.89 18.81
C PRO A 152 7.40 8.03 19.16
N ASN A 153 6.23 8.34 18.58
CA ASN A 153 5.01 7.58 18.82
C ASN A 153 5.07 6.20 18.15
N TYR A 154 5.65 6.11 16.95
CA TYR A 154 5.94 4.84 16.30
C TYR A 154 6.92 3.98 17.12
N ALA A 155 8.04 4.56 17.60
CA ALA A 155 9.02 3.84 18.41
C ALA A 155 8.42 3.34 19.73
N LEU A 156 7.58 4.15 20.39
CA LEU A 156 6.83 3.74 21.58
C LEU A 156 5.86 2.59 21.24
N PHE A 157 5.11 2.69 20.15
CA PHE A 157 4.19 1.64 19.73
C PHE A 157 4.91 0.31 19.49
N ARG A 158 6.06 0.32 18.81
CA ARG A 158 6.91 -0.86 18.58
C ARG A 158 7.45 -1.46 19.88
N LEU A 159 7.87 -0.61 20.82
CA LEU A 159 8.30 -1.05 22.14
C LEU A 159 7.17 -1.75 22.91
N LEU A 160 5.96 -1.20 22.85
CA LEU A 160 4.78 -1.80 23.46
C LEU A 160 4.39 -3.11 22.76
N MET A 161 4.54 -3.21 21.44
CA MET A 161 4.35 -4.49 20.73
C MET A 161 5.27 -5.57 21.32
N GLU A 162 6.56 -5.29 21.48
CA GLU A 162 7.51 -6.25 22.08
C GLU A 162 7.15 -6.61 23.53
N ALA A 163 6.68 -5.64 24.32
CA ALA A 163 6.20 -5.88 25.68
C ALA A 163 4.90 -6.70 25.77
N ASN A 164 4.22 -6.93 24.64
CA ASN A 164 2.98 -7.69 24.53
C ASN A 164 3.08 -8.76 23.41
N ASP A 165 4.17 -9.52 23.40
CA ASP A 165 4.39 -10.70 22.53
C ASP A 165 4.35 -10.40 21.02
N ASP A 166 4.95 -9.27 20.61
CA ASP A 166 4.96 -8.76 19.23
C ASP A 166 3.55 -8.52 18.64
N SER A 167 2.52 -8.41 19.48
CA SER A 167 1.14 -8.18 19.04
C SER A 167 0.91 -6.69 18.74
N ALA A 168 0.36 -6.37 17.56
CA ALA A 168 -0.08 -5.00 17.22
C ALA A 168 -1.45 -4.62 17.81
N ALA A 169 -2.18 -5.60 18.39
CA ALA A 169 -3.56 -5.40 18.86
C ALA A 169 -3.59 -4.64 20.19
N TRP A 170 -3.37 -3.32 20.14
CA TRP A 170 -3.24 -2.45 21.30
C TRP A 170 -4.45 -2.46 22.23
N ASN A 171 -5.65 -2.72 21.69
CA ASN A 171 -6.88 -2.89 22.48
C ASN A 171 -6.95 -4.21 23.28
N ARG A 172 -5.94 -5.09 23.14
CA ARG A 172 -5.80 -6.35 23.86
C ARG A 172 -4.49 -6.42 24.68
N TRP A 173 -3.68 -5.37 24.65
CA TRP A 173 -2.49 -5.28 25.51
C TRP A 173 -2.86 -5.20 26.98
N GLN A 174 -1.86 -5.29 27.86
CA GLN A 174 -2.07 -5.03 29.28
C GLN A 174 -2.72 -3.65 29.50
N PRO A 175 -3.62 -3.47 30.50
CA PRO A 175 -4.42 -2.25 30.66
C PRO A 175 -3.62 -0.94 30.67
N GLN A 176 -2.39 -0.96 31.21
CA GLN A 176 -1.49 0.19 31.26
C GLN A 176 -0.82 0.54 29.92
N HIS A 177 -0.98 -0.30 28.89
CA HIS A 177 -0.47 -0.06 27.53
C HIS A 177 -1.57 0.30 26.52
N GLN A 178 -2.85 0.19 26.88
CA GLN A 178 -3.96 0.28 25.92
C GLN A 178 -4.28 1.71 25.42
N THR A 179 -3.70 2.76 26.02
CA THR A 179 -3.77 4.13 25.50
C THR A 179 -2.40 4.78 25.58
N ILE A 180 -2.16 5.79 24.75
CA ILE A 180 -0.88 6.48 24.71
C ILE A 180 -0.55 7.18 26.04
N GLU A 181 -1.54 7.73 26.72
CA GLU A 181 -1.37 8.37 28.04
C GLU A 181 -0.95 7.35 29.08
N LYS A 182 -1.66 6.22 29.18
CA LYS A 182 -1.34 5.17 30.13
C LYS A 182 0.04 4.57 29.86
N ALA A 183 0.39 4.37 28.59
CA ALA A 183 1.70 3.85 28.22
C ALA A 183 2.83 4.81 28.60
N ARG A 184 2.63 6.13 28.43
CA ARG A 184 3.60 7.14 28.85
C ARG A 184 3.75 7.19 30.37
N THR A 185 2.66 7.12 31.12
CA THR A 185 2.69 7.02 32.59
C THR A 185 3.41 5.75 33.04
N TRP A 186 3.07 4.60 32.45
CA TRP A 186 3.75 3.34 32.73
C TRP A 186 5.26 3.44 32.49
N LEU A 187 5.69 3.99 31.35
CA LEU A 187 7.12 4.16 31.05
C LEU A 187 7.82 5.07 32.06
N HIS A 188 7.17 6.15 32.48
CA HIS A 188 7.69 7.09 33.48
C HIS A 188 7.83 6.47 34.87
N ASP A 189 6.91 5.57 35.25
CA ASP A 189 6.88 4.98 36.59
C ASP A 189 7.84 3.79 36.75
N LEU A 190 8.48 3.34 35.66
CA LEU A 190 9.50 2.30 35.72
C LEU A 190 10.79 2.80 36.41
N PRO A 191 11.59 1.91 37.02
CA PRO A 191 12.92 2.27 37.53
C PRO A 191 13.82 2.86 36.44
N GLN A 192 14.70 3.79 36.79
CA GLN A 192 15.57 4.51 35.84
C GLN A 192 16.39 3.57 34.93
N GLU A 193 16.87 2.44 35.45
CA GLU A 193 17.60 1.43 34.67
C GLU A 193 16.72 0.81 33.58
N ARG A 194 15.46 0.48 33.90
CA ARG A 194 14.50 -0.03 32.92
C ARG A 194 14.13 1.04 31.90
N GLN A 195 13.94 2.28 32.33
CA GLN A 195 13.71 3.39 31.40
C GLN A 195 14.88 3.55 30.41
N ALA A 196 16.13 3.46 30.88
CA ALA A 196 17.30 3.56 30.02
C ALA A 196 17.36 2.41 28.99
N LEU A 197 17.06 1.18 29.39
CA LEU A 197 16.98 0.03 28.48
C LEU A 197 15.90 0.23 27.42
N LEU A 198 14.71 0.67 27.83
CA LEU A 198 13.58 0.92 26.93
C LEU A 198 13.85 2.11 25.99
N ARG A 199 14.51 3.17 26.45
CA ARG A 199 14.97 4.28 25.60
C ARG A 199 15.93 3.80 24.53
N ARG A 200 16.94 3.00 24.89
CA ARG A 200 17.86 2.40 23.91
C ARG A 200 17.14 1.51 22.90
N ARG A 201 16.09 0.79 23.34
CA ARG A 201 15.25 0.00 22.42
C ARG A 201 14.40 0.87 21.49
N ALA A 202 13.87 1.99 21.98
CA ALA A 202 13.17 2.96 21.13
C ALA A 202 14.12 3.60 20.10
N GLU A 203 15.34 3.95 20.50
CA GLU A 203 16.39 4.46 19.61
C GLU A 203 16.75 3.46 18.50
N PHE A 204 16.74 2.15 18.78
CA PHE A 204 16.90 1.12 17.74
C PHE A 204 15.82 1.26 16.65
N PHE A 205 14.54 1.40 17.02
CA PHE A 205 13.48 1.59 16.02
C PHE A 205 13.64 2.89 15.24
N CYS A 206 14.06 3.96 15.90
CA CYS A 206 14.41 5.22 15.23
C CYS A 206 15.56 5.05 14.23
N TYR A 207 16.62 4.33 14.63
CA TYR A 207 17.78 4.03 13.79
C TYR A 207 17.38 3.23 12.54
N VAL A 208 16.54 2.21 12.69
CA VAL A 208 16.05 1.42 11.55
C VAL A 208 15.30 2.30 10.54
N GLN A 209 14.45 3.22 11.01
CA GLN A 209 13.74 4.16 10.14
C GLN A 209 14.68 5.17 9.47
N TRP A 210 15.75 5.58 10.15
CA TRP A 210 16.79 6.42 9.55
C TRP A 210 17.54 5.70 8.43
N ILE A 211 17.96 4.45 8.64
CA ILE A 211 18.60 3.63 7.60
C ILE A 211 17.63 3.43 6.42
N GLY A 212 16.35 3.17 6.70
CA GLY A 212 15.33 3.08 5.66
C GLY A 212 15.20 4.37 4.85
N HIS A 213 15.14 5.51 5.52
CA HIS A 213 15.10 6.80 4.85
C HIS A 213 16.32 7.01 3.95
N GLN A 214 17.53 6.73 4.43
CA GLN A 214 18.75 6.89 3.63
C GLN A 214 18.75 5.98 2.39
N GLN A 215 18.43 4.70 2.57
CA GLN A 215 18.44 3.76 1.44
C GLN A 215 17.38 4.11 0.40
N TRP A 216 16.15 4.41 0.82
CA TRP A 216 15.06 4.73 -0.11
C TRP A 216 15.26 6.06 -0.85
N CYS A 217 15.77 7.10 -0.18
CA CYS A 217 16.21 8.32 -0.88
C CYS A 217 17.33 8.00 -1.88
N GLY A 218 18.28 7.14 -1.52
CA GLY A 218 19.33 6.68 -2.42
C GLY A 218 18.83 5.85 -3.61
N ILE A 219 17.66 5.23 -3.52
CA ILE A 219 16.99 4.56 -4.64
C ILE A 219 16.32 5.56 -5.57
N GLN A 220 15.70 6.60 -5.03
CA GLN A 220 15.12 7.68 -5.83
C GLN A 220 16.18 8.30 -6.75
N SER A 221 17.31 8.77 -6.19
CA SER A 221 18.41 9.36 -6.97
C SER A 221 18.95 8.38 -8.02
N TYR A 222 19.13 7.11 -7.65
CA TYR A 222 19.64 6.08 -8.55
C TYR A 222 18.71 5.80 -9.75
N ALA A 223 17.39 5.86 -9.51
CA ALA A 223 16.39 5.72 -10.57
C ALA A 223 16.38 6.94 -11.51
N GLU A 224 16.54 8.15 -10.97
CA GLU A 224 16.65 9.37 -11.77
C GLU A 224 17.85 9.35 -12.71
N GLU A 225 19.02 8.90 -12.23
CA GLU A 225 20.24 8.75 -13.03
C GLU A 225 20.04 7.80 -14.23
N ARG A 226 19.10 6.85 -14.12
CA ARG A 226 18.76 5.88 -15.18
C ARG A 226 17.57 6.30 -16.02
N GLY A 227 16.98 7.46 -15.74
CA GLY A 227 15.79 7.93 -16.43
C GLY A 227 14.56 7.05 -16.19
N VAL A 228 14.49 6.40 -15.03
CA VAL A 228 13.33 5.61 -14.56
C VAL A 228 12.69 6.31 -13.39
N ALA A 229 11.40 6.65 -13.50
CA ALA A 229 10.62 7.16 -12.39
C ALA A 229 10.16 6.02 -11.48
N LEU A 230 9.86 6.38 -10.24
CA LEU A 230 9.29 5.48 -9.23
C LEU A 230 7.90 5.98 -8.88
N MET A 231 6.93 5.08 -8.92
CA MET A 231 5.56 5.31 -8.47
C MET A 231 5.31 4.53 -7.19
N GLY A 232 5.08 5.25 -6.11
CA GLY A 232 4.68 4.68 -4.83
C GLY A 232 3.17 4.50 -4.75
N ASP A 233 2.71 3.97 -3.63
CA ASP A 233 1.29 3.73 -3.38
C ASP A 233 0.95 4.12 -1.94
N ILE A 234 -0.12 4.87 -1.78
CA ILE A 234 -0.65 5.36 -0.51
C ILE A 234 -2.00 4.68 -0.31
N PRO A 235 -2.10 3.67 0.58
CA PRO A 235 -3.38 3.08 0.97
C PRO A 235 -4.37 4.17 1.38
N PHE A 236 -5.67 4.00 1.14
CA PHE A 236 -6.63 4.97 1.67
C PHE A 236 -6.49 5.03 3.19
N GLY A 237 -6.74 3.89 3.84
CA GLY A 237 -6.69 3.71 5.30
C GLY A 237 -5.33 3.35 5.90
N VAL A 238 -5.35 3.11 7.21
CA VAL A 238 -4.27 2.48 7.97
C VAL A 238 -4.89 1.41 8.86
N SER A 239 -4.10 0.46 9.37
CA SER A 239 -4.63 -0.54 10.31
C SER A 239 -5.27 0.11 11.53
N TYR A 240 -6.40 -0.43 12.01
CA TYR A 240 -6.91 -0.11 13.35
C TYR A 240 -5.83 -0.35 14.43
N CYS A 241 -5.02 -1.39 14.24
CA CYS A 241 -3.92 -1.78 15.11
C CYS A 241 -2.60 -1.11 14.71
N SER A 242 -2.60 0.21 14.52
CA SER A 242 -1.42 0.99 14.10
C SER A 242 -0.95 1.99 15.16
N ALA A 243 0.30 2.40 15.04
CA ALA A 243 0.87 3.51 15.80
C ALA A 243 0.09 4.82 15.59
N ASP A 244 -0.45 5.02 14.39
CA ASP A 244 -1.24 6.20 14.02
C ASP A 244 -2.54 6.28 14.82
N VAL A 245 -3.35 5.21 14.77
CA VAL A 245 -4.64 5.15 15.49
C VAL A 245 -4.42 5.15 17.00
N PHE A 246 -3.35 4.49 17.47
CA PHE A 246 -2.98 4.49 18.88
C PHE A 246 -2.59 5.88 19.40
N ALA A 247 -1.87 6.67 18.59
CA ALA A 247 -1.35 7.97 19.01
C ALA A 247 -2.29 9.15 18.71
N ARG A 248 -3.22 8.99 17.77
CA ARG A 248 -4.19 10.02 17.34
C ARG A 248 -5.62 9.48 17.32
N PRO A 249 -6.12 8.87 18.41
CA PRO A 249 -7.40 8.14 18.39
C PRO A 249 -8.61 9.04 18.08
N ASP A 250 -8.50 10.35 18.27
CA ASP A 250 -9.55 11.34 18.00
C ASP A 250 -9.69 11.70 16.51
N GLU A 251 -8.69 11.40 15.68
CA GLU A 251 -8.75 11.58 14.23
C GLU A 251 -9.49 10.44 13.51
N PHE A 252 -9.86 9.37 14.23
CA PHE A 252 -10.49 8.17 13.67
C PHE A 252 -11.80 7.81 14.38
N MET A 253 -12.73 7.21 13.64
CA MET A 253 -13.91 6.55 14.19
C MET A 253 -13.55 5.11 14.54
N LEU A 254 -13.53 4.78 15.83
CA LEU A 254 -13.07 3.47 16.31
C LEU A 254 -14.13 2.36 16.28
N ASP A 255 -15.37 2.71 15.91
CA ASP A 255 -16.52 1.82 15.83
C ASP A 255 -17.13 1.70 14.41
N TRP A 256 -16.55 2.40 13.44
CA TRP A 256 -16.90 2.32 12.02
C TRP A 256 -15.69 1.93 11.17
N PHE A 257 -15.89 0.98 10.26
CA PHE A 257 -14.83 0.37 9.47
C PHE A 257 -15.09 0.47 7.98
N GLY A 258 -14.15 1.01 7.22
CA GLY A 258 -14.24 1.17 5.78
C GLY A 258 -14.21 -0.14 5.00
N GLY A 259 -14.79 -0.08 3.81
CA GLY A 259 -15.05 -1.22 2.96
C GLY A 259 -15.68 -0.82 1.61
N ALA A 260 -16.16 -1.82 0.90
CA ALA A 260 -16.93 -1.68 -0.34
C ALA A 260 -18.33 -2.28 -0.18
N PRO A 261 -19.35 -1.75 -0.87
CA PRO A 261 -20.70 -2.33 -0.87
C PRO A 261 -20.71 -3.72 -1.54
N PRO A 262 -21.80 -4.49 -1.39
CA PRO A 262 -21.99 -5.71 -2.17
C PRO A 262 -21.91 -5.46 -3.67
N GLU A 263 -21.11 -6.26 -4.38
CA GLU A 263 -21.00 -6.20 -5.83
C GLU A 263 -21.68 -7.41 -6.49
N PRO A 264 -22.45 -7.21 -7.58
CA PRO A 264 -23.21 -8.29 -8.21
C PRO A 264 -22.35 -9.34 -8.94
N TYR A 265 -21.07 -9.05 -9.19
CA TYR A 265 -20.17 -9.92 -9.96
C TYR A 265 -19.22 -10.76 -9.10
N PHE A 266 -19.05 -10.42 -7.81
CA PHE A 266 -18.14 -11.13 -6.91
C PHE A 266 -18.85 -12.33 -6.26
N LYS A 267 -18.90 -13.46 -6.98
CA LYS A 267 -19.72 -14.64 -6.61
C LYS A 267 -19.03 -15.66 -5.69
N GLU A 268 -17.81 -15.39 -5.24
CA GLU A 268 -17.01 -16.39 -4.51
C GLU A 268 -17.13 -16.29 -2.98
N ASP A 269 -17.41 -15.11 -2.43
CA ASP A 269 -17.53 -14.91 -0.98
C ASP A 269 -18.96 -14.54 -0.58
N ALA A 270 -19.61 -15.42 0.19
CA ALA A 270 -20.99 -15.24 0.64
C ALA A 270 -21.17 -14.02 1.55
N PHE A 271 -20.13 -13.64 2.31
CA PHE A 271 -20.17 -12.42 3.11
C PHE A 271 -20.16 -11.18 2.21
N THR A 272 -19.24 -11.13 1.25
CA THR A 272 -19.11 -10.03 0.29
C THR A 272 -20.37 -9.84 -0.55
N GLN A 273 -21.00 -10.93 -1.01
CA GLN A 273 -22.27 -10.84 -1.74
C GLN A 273 -23.40 -10.26 -0.90
N ARG A 274 -23.41 -10.55 0.40
CA ARG A 274 -24.50 -10.15 1.28
C ARG A 274 -24.33 -8.74 1.82
N TRP A 275 -23.12 -8.44 2.28
CA TRP A 275 -22.82 -7.25 3.07
C TRP A 275 -21.77 -6.35 2.44
N GLY A 276 -21.00 -6.85 1.47
CA GLY A 276 -19.86 -6.14 0.89
C GLY A 276 -18.53 -6.53 1.53
N GLN A 277 -17.46 -5.88 1.10
CA GLN A 277 -16.10 -6.16 1.59
C GLN A 277 -15.82 -5.28 2.81
N ASN A 278 -15.57 -5.88 3.97
CA ASN A 278 -15.19 -5.14 5.18
C ASN A 278 -13.67 -5.19 5.36
N TRP A 279 -12.97 -4.08 5.04
CA TRP A 279 -11.51 -4.00 5.07
C TRP A 279 -10.95 -3.73 6.48
N GLY A 280 -11.79 -3.26 7.41
CA GLY A 280 -11.38 -3.06 8.81
C GLY A 280 -10.54 -1.82 9.08
N ILE A 281 -10.39 -0.93 8.09
CA ILE A 281 -9.76 0.38 8.28
C ILE A 281 -10.72 1.29 9.07
N PRO A 282 -10.31 1.97 10.15
CA PRO A 282 -11.20 2.90 10.82
C PRO A 282 -11.53 4.08 9.91
N LEU A 283 -12.77 4.57 9.95
CA LEU A 283 -13.15 5.76 9.18
C LEU A 283 -12.51 7.03 9.77
N TYR A 284 -12.42 8.08 8.97
CA TYR A 284 -11.84 9.35 9.42
C TYR A 284 -12.86 10.25 10.10
N GLN A 285 -12.40 10.93 11.15
CA GLN A 285 -13.07 12.10 11.69
C GLN A 285 -12.58 13.33 10.91
N TRP A 286 -13.06 13.51 9.67
CA TRP A 286 -12.59 14.57 8.77
C TRP A 286 -12.65 15.97 9.39
N GLU A 287 -13.67 16.26 10.22
CA GLU A 287 -13.77 17.52 10.97
C GLU A 287 -12.61 17.72 11.97
N LYS A 288 -12.19 16.65 12.65
CA LYS A 288 -11.06 16.68 13.60
C LYS A 288 -9.74 16.87 12.87
N MET A 289 -9.55 16.15 11.74
CA MET A 289 -8.39 16.34 10.88
C MET A 289 -8.34 17.75 10.29
N ARG A 290 -9.49 18.31 9.87
CA ARG A 290 -9.55 19.69 9.36
C ARG A 290 -9.09 20.70 10.41
N ALA A 291 -9.43 20.49 11.69
CA ALA A 291 -9.06 21.39 12.77
C ALA A 291 -7.54 21.54 12.99
N ASN A 292 -6.73 20.57 12.55
CA ASN A 292 -5.26 20.67 12.59
C ASN A 292 -4.61 20.85 11.20
N ASN A 293 -5.39 21.21 10.17
CA ASN A 293 -4.93 21.31 8.78
C ASN A 293 -4.43 19.97 8.22
N PHE A 294 -5.12 18.89 8.56
CA PHE A 294 -4.94 17.55 8.02
C PHE A 294 -3.51 17.02 8.18
N GLN A 295 -2.87 17.26 9.35
CA GLN A 295 -1.46 16.92 9.56
C GLN A 295 -1.14 15.47 9.24
N TRP A 296 -2.01 14.54 9.63
CA TRP A 296 -1.79 13.12 9.35
C TRP A 296 -1.69 12.81 7.85
N TRP A 297 -2.60 13.33 7.03
CA TRP A 297 -2.52 13.17 5.57
C TRP A 297 -1.29 13.86 4.98
N ARG A 298 -0.97 15.08 5.44
CA ARG A 298 0.21 15.81 4.96
C ARG A 298 1.52 15.08 5.31
N GLU A 299 1.64 14.52 6.51
CA GLU A 299 2.81 13.72 6.90
C GLU A 299 3.02 12.50 6.00
N ARG A 300 1.94 11.77 5.69
CA ARG A 300 1.98 10.60 4.80
C ARG A 300 2.48 10.97 3.41
N VAL A 301 1.86 11.99 2.79
CA VAL A 301 2.24 12.44 1.45
C VAL A 301 3.68 12.96 1.44
N ARG A 302 4.10 13.69 2.49
CA ARG A 302 5.47 14.19 2.63
C ARG A 302 6.50 13.08 2.72
N ALA A 303 6.17 11.97 3.39
CA ALA A 303 7.06 10.82 3.48
C ALA A 303 7.21 10.12 2.12
N VAL A 304 6.11 9.92 1.40
CA VAL A 304 6.10 9.22 0.12
C VAL A 304 6.80 10.05 -0.98
N ARG A 305 6.54 11.36 -1.08
CA ARG A 305 7.17 12.22 -2.10
C ARG A 305 8.69 12.38 -1.96
N ARG A 306 9.26 12.04 -0.80
CA ARG A 306 10.73 12.00 -0.60
C ARG A 306 11.40 10.82 -1.30
N VAL A 307 10.62 9.83 -1.75
CA VAL A 307 11.11 8.59 -2.34
C VAL A 307 10.56 8.41 -3.75
N PHE A 308 9.31 8.80 -3.97
CA PHE A 308 8.59 8.53 -5.20
C PHE A 308 8.34 9.80 -6.02
N HIS A 309 8.38 9.63 -7.34
CA HIS A 309 8.12 10.69 -8.31
C HIS A 309 6.63 10.82 -8.61
N LEU A 310 5.91 9.69 -8.55
CA LEU A 310 4.46 9.60 -8.64
C LEU A 310 3.92 8.86 -7.41
N CYS A 311 2.70 9.17 -6.99
CA CYS A 311 2.03 8.48 -5.90
C CYS A 311 0.65 8.03 -6.36
N ARG A 312 0.40 6.72 -6.35
CA ARG A 312 -0.97 6.17 -6.41
C ARG A 312 -1.65 6.44 -5.08
N ILE A 313 -2.88 6.96 -5.13
CA ILE A 313 -3.79 7.02 -4.00
C ILE A 313 -4.78 5.89 -4.20
N ASP A 314 -4.65 4.88 -3.36
CA ASP A 314 -5.57 3.75 -3.29
C ASP A 314 -6.98 4.23 -2.92
N HIS A 315 -7.99 3.64 -3.55
CA HIS A 315 -9.40 3.92 -3.31
C HIS A 315 -9.72 5.41 -3.22
N ILE A 316 -9.32 6.20 -4.23
CA ILE A 316 -9.41 7.68 -4.17
C ILE A 316 -10.86 8.17 -4.00
N GLN A 317 -11.83 7.38 -4.43
CA GLN A 317 -13.25 7.66 -4.19
C GLN A 317 -13.63 7.73 -2.70
N GLY A 318 -12.84 7.09 -1.82
CA GLY A 318 -13.00 7.12 -0.37
C GLY A 318 -12.94 8.52 0.24
N PHE A 319 -12.28 9.47 -0.42
CA PHE A 319 -12.29 10.88 -0.02
C PHE A 319 -13.66 11.54 -0.20
N TYR A 320 -14.44 11.10 -1.18
CA TYR A 320 -15.78 11.61 -1.45
C TYR A 320 -16.83 10.90 -0.60
N ARG A 321 -16.72 9.57 -0.52
CA ARG A 321 -17.52 8.71 0.34
C ARG A 321 -16.92 7.31 0.42
N ILE A 322 -17.16 6.62 1.52
CA ILE A 322 -16.72 5.23 1.72
C ILE A 322 -17.85 4.41 2.32
N TYR A 323 -17.94 3.13 1.95
CA TYR A 323 -18.90 2.22 2.56
C TYR A 323 -18.39 1.78 3.93
N GLY A 324 -19.14 2.07 4.98
CA GLY A 324 -18.77 1.83 6.36
C GLY A 324 -19.54 0.67 6.99
N PHE A 325 -18.87 -0.13 7.82
CA PHE A 325 -19.41 -1.23 8.60
C PHE A 325 -19.39 -0.89 10.10
N PRO A 326 -20.47 -1.13 10.87
CA PRO A 326 -20.49 -0.90 12.31
C PRO A 326 -19.90 -2.08 13.12
N TRP A 327 -19.05 -2.90 12.52
CA TRP A 327 -18.33 -4.00 13.18
C TRP A 327 -16.99 -4.30 12.51
N GLN A 328 -16.05 -4.85 13.29
CA GLN A 328 -14.72 -5.25 12.81
C GLN A 328 -14.77 -6.52 11.94
N PRO A 329 -13.86 -6.69 10.97
CA PRO A 329 -13.81 -7.85 10.08
C PRO A 329 -13.78 -9.20 10.81
N ARG A 330 -13.12 -9.27 11.98
CA ARG A 330 -13.06 -10.49 12.81
C ARG A 330 -14.45 -11.02 13.22
N ARG A 331 -15.47 -10.16 13.20
CA ARG A 331 -16.86 -10.48 13.53
C ARG A 331 -17.70 -10.84 12.30
N ASN A 332 -17.17 -10.76 11.08
CA ASN A 332 -17.93 -11.03 9.84
C ASN A 332 -18.67 -12.39 9.88
N LYS A 333 -18.05 -13.42 10.46
CA LYS A 333 -18.67 -14.74 10.65
C LYS A 333 -19.92 -14.73 11.55
N GLU A 334 -20.00 -13.81 12.52
CA GLU A 334 -21.18 -13.62 13.36
C GLU A 334 -22.37 -13.03 12.56
N PHE A 335 -22.07 -12.24 11.52
CA PHE A 335 -23.07 -11.51 10.73
C PHE A 335 -23.49 -12.24 9.45
N LEU A 336 -22.66 -13.14 8.93
CA LEU A 336 -22.95 -13.93 7.73
C LEU A 336 -24.33 -14.63 7.76
N PRO A 337 -24.75 -15.33 8.83
CA PRO A 337 -26.04 -16.02 8.84
C PRO A 337 -27.24 -15.09 9.05
N LEU A 338 -27.04 -13.86 9.53
CA LEU A 338 -28.12 -12.99 10.01
C LEU A 338 -28.89 -12.34 8.86
N ASN A 339 -30.21 -12.25 8.95
CA ASN A 339 -30.99 -11.36 8.08
C ASN A 339 -30.86 -9.87 8.50
N TRP A 340 -31.40 -8.96 7.70
CA TRP A 340 -31.32 -7.51 7.96
C TRP A 340 -31.86 -7.11 9.34
N LEU A 341 -33.00 -7.67 9.77
CA LEU A 341 -33.59 -7.37 11.08
C LEU A 341 -32.69 -7.85 12.23
N GLN A 342 -32.16 -9.08 12.11
CA GLN A 342 -31.25 -9.66 13.10
C GLN A 342 -29.91 -8.91 13.18
N MET A 343 -29.37 -8.48 12.03
CA MET A 343 -28.16 -7.66 11.96
C MET A 343 -28.39 -6.33 12.68
N LEU A 344 -29.49 -5.63 12.37
CA LEU A 344 -29.86 -4.37 13.04
C LEU A 344 -30.01 -4.54 14.55
N GLN A 345 -30.68 -5.61 15.01
CA GLN A 345 -30.80 -5.88 16.44
C GLN A 345 -29.42 -6.06 17.10
N ARG A 346 -28.48 -6.72 16.40
CA ARG A 346 -27.12 -6.99 16.90
C ARG A 346 -26.22 -5.75 16.93
N THR A 347 -26.47 -4.76 16.08
CA THR A 347 -25.66 -3.54 15.95
C THR A 347 -26.27 -2.32 16.61
N GLY A 348 -27.42 -2.47 17.28
CA GLY A 348 -28.16 -1.36 17.89
C GLY A 348 -28.82 -0.45 16.85
N GLY A 349 -29.29 -1.01 15.74
CA GLY A 349 -29.96 -0.30 14.65
C GLY A 349 -29.03 0.25 13.57
N ARG A 350 -27.72 -0.03 13.64
CA ARG A 350 -26.73 0.48 12.67
C ARG A 350 -26.52 -0.50 11.52
N ALA A 351 -26.70 -0.07 10.28
CA ALA A 351 -26.44 -0.86 9.10
C ALA A 351 -25.18 -0.38 8.36
N PRO A 352 -24.52 -1.25 7.57
CA PRO A 352 -23.53 -0.80 6.61
C PRO A 352 -24.12 0.17 5.59
N HIS A 353 -23.45 1.31 5.36
CA HIS A 353 -23.92 2.37 4.46
C HIS A 353 -22.76 3.28 4.02
N PHE A 354 -23.01 4.12 3.02
CA PHE A 354 -22.02 5.14 2.61
C PHE A 354 -21.94 6.29 3.61
N VAL A 355 -20.71 6.64 3.98
CA VAL A 355 -20.35 7.76 4.87
C VAL A 355 -19.53 8.77 4.04
N PRO A 356 -19.81 10.09 4.12
CA PRO A 356 -20.79 10.69 5.02
C PRO A 356 -22.24 10.56 4.53
N ARG A 357 -22.43 10.39 3.22
CA ARG A 357 -23.76 10.34 2.57
C ARG A 357 -23.78 9.29 1.46
N ASP A 358 -24.99 8.83 1.12
CA ASP A 358 -25.25 8.17 -0.15
C ASP A 358 -25.16 9.16 -1.34
N ASP A 359 -25.35 8.65 -2.57
CA ASP A 359 -25.41 9.46 -3.79
C ASP A 359 -26.84 9.51 -4.38
N ASN A 360 -27.87 9.29 -3.55
CA ASN A 360 -29.25 9.13 -4.03
C ASN A 360 -29.87 10.45 -4.48
N THR A 361 -29.45 11.59 -3.91
CA THR A 361 -29.94 12.93 -4.26
C THR A 361 -28.86 13.77 -4.94
N PRO A 362 -29.24 14.71 -5.83
CA PRO A 362 -28.30 15.68 -6.40
C PRO A 362 -27.54 16.48 -5.33
N GLU A 363 -28.21 16.85 -4.24
CA GLU A 363 -27.63 17.61 -3.13
C GLU A 363 -26.54 16.80 -2.41
N ASN A 364 -26.79 15.51 -2.13
CA ASN A 364 -25.79 14.64 -1.52
C ASN A 364 -24.57 14.47 -2.42
N ARG A 365 -24.77 14.26 -3.73
CA ARG A 365 -23.68 14.14 -4.70
C ARG A 365 -22.81 15.38 -4.76
N GLU A 366 -23.41 16.58 -4.77
CA GLU A 366 -22.63 17.83 -4.82
C GLU A 366 -21.89 18.09 -3.50
N LEU A 367 -22.47 17.75 -2.35
CA LEU A 367 -21.78 17.84 -1.06
C LEU A 367 -20.61 16.85 -0.97
N ASN A 368 -20.81 15.59 -1.34
CA ASN A 368 -19.73 14.57 -1.40
C ASN A 368 -18.61 15.04 -2.36
N LYS A 369 -18.97 15.58 -3.53
CA LYS A 369 -18.01 16.15 -4.49
C LYS A 369 -17.19 17.27 -3.88
N ARG A 370 -17.84 18.26 -3.24
CA ARG A 370 -17.17 19.43 -2.66
C ARG A 370 -16.22 19.05 -1.52
N GLU A 371 -16.64 18.18 -0.62
CA GLU A 371 -15.82 17.73 0.53
C GLU A 371 -14.68 16.83 0.06
N GLY A 372 -14.96 15.86 -0.83
CA GLY A 372 -13.90 15.02 -1.39
C GLY A 372 -12.85 15.82 -2.15
N GLU A 373 -13.26 16.83 -2.91
CA GLU A 373 -12.33 17.74 -3.58
C GLU A 373 -11.46 18.52 -2.58
N GLU A 374 -12.03 19.01 -1.47
CA GLU A 374 -11.25 19.67 -0.40
C GLU A 374 -10.12 18.75 0.09
N TYR A 375 -10.44 17.50 0.40
CA TYR A 375 -9.47 16.55 0.94
C TYR A 375 -8.44 16.11 -0.10
N VAL A 376 -8.84 15.90 -1.35
CA VAL A 376 -7.92 15.57 -2.44
C VAL A 376 -6.97 16.74 -2.73
N ARG A 377 -7.43 18.00 -2.61
CA ARG A 377 -6.57 19.18 -2.76
C ARG A 377 -5.47 19.24 -1.69
N VAL A 378 -5.74 18.81 -0.45
CA VAL A 378 -4.71 18.70 0.59
C VAL A 378 -3.58 17.74 0.16
N VAL A 379 -3.95 16.61 -0.45
CA VAL A 379 -2.98 15.63 -0.98
C VAL A 379 -2.16 16.25 -2.10
N LEU A 380 -2.79 16.94 -3.05
CA LEU A 380 -2.12 17.61 -4.17
C LEU A 380 -1.16 18.71 -3.70
N GLU A 381 -1.59 19.55 -2.77
CA GLU A 381 -0.77 20.62 -2.17
C GLU A 381 0.50 20.06 -1.55
N GLU A 382 0.39 18.99 -0.75
CA GLU A 382 1.56 18.41 -0.11
C GLU A 382 2.42 17.59 -1.09
N ALA A 383 1.83 16.92 -2.08
CA ALA A 383 2.57 16.20 -3.12
C ALA A 383 3.47 17.17 -3.92
N GLY A 384 3.00 18.38 -4.18
CA GLY A 384 3.76 19.42 -4.86
C GLY A 384 4.07 19.00 -6.30
N ILE A 385 5.36 18.83 -6.61
CA ILE A 385 5.80 18.40 -7.95
C ILE A 385 5.65 16.89 -8.19
N ALA A 386 5.47 16.10 -7.13
CA ALA A 386 5.21 14.67 -7.27
C ALA A 386 3.80 14.48 -7.85
N GLY A 387 3.69 13.70 -8.92
CA GLY A 387 2.40 13.47 -9.58
C GLY A 387 1.50 12.57 -8.73
N VAL A 388 0.19 12.80 -8.81
CA VAL A 388 -0.82 11.99 -8.11
C VAL A 388 -1.63 11.21 -9.13
N ILE A 389 -1.75 9.90 -8.91
CA ILE A 389 -2.60 8.98 -9.66
C ILE A 389 -3.70 8.50 -8.72
N GLY A 390 -4.96 8.59 -9.13
CA GLY A 390 -6.08 8.09 -8.35
C GLY A 390 -6.46 6.70 -8.80
N GLU A 391 -6.52 5.73 -7.90
CA GLU A 391 -7.21 4.49 -8.21
C GLU A 391 -8.72 4.68 -8.04
N ASP A 392 -9.41 4.70 -9.17
CA ASP A 392 -10.84 4.92 -9.34
C ASP A 392 -11.50 3.68 -9.99
N LEU A 393 -11.36 2.53 -9.35
CA LEU A 393 -12.00 1.27 -9.74
C LEU A 393 -13.13 0.89 -8.76
N GLY A 394 -13.95 -0.09 -9.18
CA GLY A 394 -15.12 -0.53 -8.41
C GLY A 394 -16.34 0.36 -8.62
N VAL A 395 -17.07 0.64 -7.53
CA VAL A 395 -18.32 1.43 -7.57
C VAL A 395 -18.01 2.93 -7.51
N VAL A 396 -17.58 3.49 -8.65
CA VAL A 396 -17.18 4.89 -8.78
C VAL A 396 -18.40 5.78 -9.09
N PRO A 397 -18.69 6.83 -8.30
CA PRO A 397 -19.70 7.82 -8.66
C PRO A 397 -19.39 8.55 -9.96
N ASP A 398 -20.41 8.90 -10.73
CA ASP A 398 -20.29 9.56 -12.04
C ASP A 398 -19.57 10.92 -11.99
N TYR A 399 -19.64 11.62 -10.86
CA TYR A 399 -18.97 12.90 -10.62
C TYR A 399 -17.49 12.80 -10.23
N VAL A 400 -17.00 11.64 -9.78
CA VAL A 400 -15.61 11.49 -9.29
C VAL A 400 -14.61 11.60 -10.44
N ARG A 401 -14.79 10.83 -11.52
CA ARG A 401 -13.88 10.87 -12.68
C ARG A 401 -13.78 12.26 -13.34
N PRO A 402 -14.87 13.00 -13.61
CA PRO A 402 -14.79 14.39 -14.04
C PRO A 402 -14.05 15.29 -13.04
N ASN A 403 -14.27 15.12 -11.74
CA ASN A 403 -13.61 15.94 -10.73
C ASN A 403 -12.09 15.68 -10.68
N LEU A 404 -11.65 14.42 -10.65
CA LEU A 404 -10.23 14.06 -10.70
C LEU A 404 -9.53 14.66 -11.92
N ARG A 405 -10.18 14.63 -13.09
CA ARG A 405 -9.65 15.25 -14.32
C ARG A 405 -9.51 16.76 -14.19
N SER A 406 -10.50 17.44 -13.59
CA SER A 406 -10.41 18.89 -13.35
C SER A 406 -9.27 19.27 -12.39
N LEU A 407 -8.81 18.31 -11.58
CA LEU A 407 -7.67 18.44 -10.66
C LEU A 407 -6.33 17.98 -11.27
N GLY A 408 -6.32 17.49 -12.51
CA GLY A 408 -5.11 16.97 -13.14
C GLY A 408 -4.66 15.60 -12.63
N ILE A 409 -5.56 14.83 -12.01
CA ILE A 409 -5.29 13.48 -11.51
C ILE A 409 -5.67 12.44 -12.56
N ALA A 410 -4.72 11.56 -12.89
CA ALA A 410 -4.97 10.43 -13.78
C ALA A 410 -5.70 9.30 -13.05
N GLY A 411 -6.75 8.77 -13.69
CA GLY A 411 -7.46 7.56 -13.26
C GLY A 411 -6.96 6.31 -13.97
N PHE A 412 -7.43 5.14 -13.54
CA PHE A 412 -7.12 3.84 -14.13
C PHE A 412 -8.11 3.48 -15.25
N LYS A 413 -7.58 2.77 -16.25
CA LYS A 413 -8.30 2.20 -17.38
C LYS A 413 -7.97 0.71 -17.46
N ILE A 414 -8.96 -0.10 -17.12
CA ILE A 414 -8.85 -1.56 -17.20
C ILE A 414 -9.59 -2.01 -18.46
N PRO A 415 -8.90 -2.44 -19.52
CA PRO A 415 -9.51 -2.59 -20.83
C PRO A 415 -10.78 -3.43 -20.90
N GLN A 416 -10.82 -4.52 -20.14
CA GLN A 416 -11.98 -5.40 -20.05
C GLN A 416 -13.19 -4.82 -19.28
N TRP A 417 -13.03 -3.67 -18.62
CA TRP A 417 -14.09 -2.96 -17.89
C TRP A 417 -14.52 -1.68 -18.60
N GLU A 418 -13.65 -1.11 -19.45
CA GLU A 418 -13.97 0.05 -20.27
C GLU A 418 -14.88 -0.35 -21.43
N SER A 419 -16.18 -0.26 -21.21
CA SER A 419 -17.21 -0.56 -22.21
C SER A 419 -18.32 0.48 -22.23
N TYR A 420 -18.87 0.72 -23.42
CA TYR A 420 -20.01 1.60 -23.64
C TYR A 420 -21.03 0.90 -24.54
N ASN A 421 -22.29 0.84 -24.10
CA ASN A 421 -23.37 0.10 -24.78
C ASN A 421 -23.00 -1.35 -25.14
N GLY A 422 -22.26 -2.04 -24.25
CA GLY A 422 -21.82 -3.42 -24.44
C GLY A 422 -20.63 -3.61 -25.38
N MET A 423 -20.08 -2.54 -25.95
CA MET A 423 -18.87 -2.58 -26.79
C MET A 423 -17.65 -2.13 -25.99
N ILE A 424 -16.52 -2.82 -26.17
CA ILE A 424 -15.24 -2.41 -25.58
C ILE A 424 -14.78 -1.11 -26.23
N ILE A 425 -14.35 -0.16 -25.41
CA ILE A 425 -13.81 1.11 -25.88
C ILE A 425 -12.39 0.85 -26.41
N PRO A 426 -12.08 1.20 -27.68
CA PRO A 426 -10.73 1.06 -28.22
C PRO A 426 -9.71 1.86 -27.42
N GLY A 427 -8.50 1.32 -27.26
CA GLY A 427 -7.45 1.95 -26.47
C GLY A 427 -7.11 3.36 -26.96
N GLU A 428 -7.13 3.61 -28.27
CA GLU A 428 -6.84 4.91 -28.88
C GLU A 428 -7.82 6.01 -28.46
N ALA A 429 -9.02 5.64 -28.01
CA ALA A 429 -10.05 6.56 -27.52
C ALA A 429 -9.89 6.88 -26.02
N TYR A 430 -8.95 6.25 -25.31
CA TYR A 430 -8.69 6.56 -23.92
C TYR A 430 -8.14 7.98 -23.79
N GLU A 431 -8.63 8.68 -22.78
CA GLU A 431 -8.18 10.03 -22.47
C GLU A 431 -6.70 10.01 -22.10
N ARG A 432 -5.96 11.07 -22.45
CA ARG A 432 -4.52 11.09 -22.20
C ARG A 432 -4.19 10.96 -20.72
N LEU A 433 -4.94 11.64 -19.86
CA LEU A 433 -4.69 11.67 -18.42
C LEU A 433 -5.23 10.39 -17.73
N SER A 434 -4.65 9.24 -18.07
CA SER A 434 -4.98 7.95 -17.46
C SER A 434 -3.82 6.96 -17.46
N VAL A 435 -3.95 5.94 -16.61
CA VAL A 435 -3.08 4.77 -16.52
C VAL A 435 -3.83 3.56 -17.04
N ALA A 436 -3.39 2.95 -18.13
CA ALA A 436 -3.98 1.70 -18.63
C ALA A 436 -3.22 0.48 -18.10
N THR A 437 -3.93 -0.54 -17.64
CA THR A 437 -3.34 -1.85 -17.29
C THR A 437 -4.40 -2.94 -17.39
N TYR A 438 -4.00 -4.17 -17.69
CA TYR A 438 -4.92 -5.31 -17.68
C TYR A 438 -5.26 -5.81 -16.27
N ALA A 439 -4.37 -5.59 -15.31
CA ALA A 439 -4.49 -6.13 -13.96
C ALA A 439 -3.73 -5.27 -12.95
N THR A 440 -4.16 -5.34 -11.70
CA THR A 440 -3.44 -4.84 -10.53
C THR A 440 -2.98 -6.02 -9.67
N HIS A 441 -2.38 -5.74 -8.52
CA HIS A 441 -2.02 -6.77 -7.54
C HIS A 441 -3.24 -7.48 -6.92
N ASP A 442 -4.44 -6.91 -7.01
CA ASP A 442 -5.71 -7.52 -6.55
C ASP A 442 -6.28 -8.53 -7.55
N HIS A 443 -5.69 -8.62 -8.73
CA HIS A 443 -6.19 -9.43 -9.83
C HIS A 443 -5.32 -10.65 -10.08
N GLN A 444 -5.95 -11.70 -10.57
CA GLN A 444 -5.24 -12.86 -11.07
C GLN A 444 -4.35 -12.47 -12.27
N PRO A 445 -3.12 -13.02 -12.38
CA PRO A 445 -2.28 -12.81 -13.56
C PRO A 445 -2.99 -13.25 -14.85
N ILE A 446 -2.80 -12.52 -15.94
CA ILE A 446 -3.46 -12.79 -17.23
C ILE A 446 -3.17 -14.21 -17.76
N ARG A 447 -1.96 -14.74 -17.50
CA ARG A 447 -1.61 -16.12 -17.83
C ARG A 447 -2.48 -17.15 -17.11
N ALA A 448 -2.71 -16.97 -15.82
CA ALA A 448 -3.55 -17.88 -15.04
C ALA A 448 -5.03 -17.73 -15.44
N LEU A 449 -5.49 -16.51 -15.70
CA LEU A 449 -6.83 -16.26 -16.24
C LEU A 449 -7.05 -16.94 -17.61
N TRP A 450 -6.02 -16.95 -18.46
CA TRP A 450 -6.03 -17.65 -19.75
C TRP A 450 -6.15 -19.16 -19.57
N GLU A 451 -5.37 -19.75 -18.67
CA GLU A 451 -5.41 -21.19 -18.36
C GLU A 451 -6.78 -21.59 -17.81
N ASP A 452 -7.37 -20.81 -16.91
CA ASP A 452 -8.72 -21.03 -16.39
C ASP A 452 -9.78 -20.95 -17.49
N ALA A 453 -9.61 -20.03 -18.46
CA ALA A 453 -10.52 -19.89 -19.59
C ALA A 453 -10.46 -21.08 -20.58
N LEU A 454 -9.32 -21.77 -20.67
CA LEU A 454 -9.14 -22.97 -21.50
C LEU A 454 -9.42 -24.28 -20.76
N GLY A 455 -9.43 -24.25 -19.42
CA GLY A 455 -9.69 -25.40 -18.56
C GLY A 455 -11.11 -25.97 -18.63
N HIS A 456 -11.33 -27.03 -17.85
CA HIS A 456 -12.62 -27.72 -17.73
C HIS A 456 -13.77 -26.75 -17.34
N PRO A 457 -15.01 -27.02 -17.77
CA PRO A 457 -16.15 -26.15 -17.46
C PRO A 457 -16.41 -26.10 -15.96
N THR A 458 -16.05 -24.97 -15.35
CA THR A 458 -16.45 -24.54 -14.00
C THR A 458 -17.08 -23.15 -14.10
N PRO A 459 -17.87 -22.69 -13.11
CA PRO A 459 -18.35 -21.31 -13.09
C PRO A 459 -17.21 -20.27 -13.24
N ASN A 460 -16.04 -20.58 -12.68
CA ASN A 460 -14.84 -19.75 -12.78
C ASN A 460 -14.30 -19.72 -14.22
N ALA A 461 -14.34 -20.84 -14.93
CA ALA A 461 -13.94 -20.92 -16.33
C ALA A 461 -14.86 -20.09 -17.25
N GLU A 462 -16.16 -19.96 -16.95
CA GLU A 462 -17.08 -19.11 -17.73
C GLU A 462 -16.77 -17.62 -17.56
N GLN A 463 -16.53 -17.17 -16.31
CA GLN A 463 -16.13 -15.79 -16.02
C GLN A 463 -14.76 -15.47 -16.64
N ALA A 464 -13.79 -16.39 -16.51
CA ALA A 464 -12.48 -16.26 -17.15
C ALA A 464 -12.59 -16.14 -18.67
N ARG A 465 -13.40 -17.00 -19.32
CA ARG A 465 -13.69 -16.91 -20.76
C ARG A 465 -14.31 -15.58 -21.16
N ALA A 466 -15.25 -15.05 -20.37
CA ALA A 466 -15.87 -13.75 -20.65
C ALA A 466 -14.84 -12.61 -20.57
N THR A 467 -13.97 -12.63 -19.55
CA THR A 467 -12.92 -11.62 -19.39
C THR A 467 -11.87 -11.70 -20.50
N ILE A 468 -11.36 -12.89 -20.82
CA ILE A 468 -10.39 -13.09 -21.91
C ILE A 468 -10.98 -12.66 -23.26
N LYS A 469 -12.27 -12.91 -23.53
CA LYS A 469 -12.94 -12.41 -24.73
C LYS A 469 -12.92 -10.89 -24.82
N LYS A 470 -13.17 -10.17 -23.71
CA LYS A 470 -13.12 -8.71 -23.70
C LYS A 470 -11.70 -8.19 -23.94
N ILE A 471 -10.69 -8.82 -23.33
CA ILE A 471 -9.27 -8.49 -23.55
C ILE A 471 -8.88 -8.73 -25.01
N ALA A 472 -9.30 -9.86 -25.60
CA ALA A 472 -9.07 -10.17 -27.00
C ALA A 472 -9.74 -9.15 -27.94
N LEU A 473 -10.99 -8.76 -27.66
CA LEU A 473 -11.70 -7.73 -28.42
C LEU A 473 -10.97 -6.39 -28.37
N PHE A 474 -10.48 -5.98 -27.20
CA PHE A 474 -9.63 -4.80 -27.06
C PHE A 474 -8.38 -4.87 -27.93
N ALA A 475 -7.76 -6.05 -28.02
CA ALA A 475 -6.58 -6.29 -28.84
C ALA A 475 -6.87 -6.54 -30.34
N GLY A 476 -8.13 -6.42 -30.78
CA GLY A 476 -8.53 -6.67 -32.17
C GLY A 476 -8.51 -8.16 -32.59
N LEU A 477 -8.41 -9.09 -31.64
CA LEU A 477 -8.42 -10.53 -31.86
C LEU A 477 -9.86 -11.04 -32.01
N ASN A 478 -10.48 -10.82 -33.17
CA ASN A 478 -11.85 -11.24 -33.46
C ASN A 478 -12.01 -12.77 -33.47
N SER A 479 -12.62 -13.31 -32.40
CA SER A 479 -13.12 -14.70 -32.18
C SER A 479 -12.15 -15.89 -32.34
N LYS A 480 -10.90 -15.69 -32.77
CA LYS A 480 -9.89 -16.77 -32.93
C LYS A 480 -9.11 -17.14 -31.66
N ILE A 481 -9.58 -16.71 -30.49
CA ILE A 481 -8.83 -16.78 -29.23
C ILE A 481 -8.45 -18.23 -28.85
N TYR A 482 -9.39 -19.16 -28.98
CA TYR A 482 -9.20 -20.56 -28.55
C TYR A 482 -8.25 -21.40 -29.41
N GLY A 483 -7.72 -20.83 -30.50
CA GLY A 483 -6.69 -21.45 -31.34
C GLY A 483 -5.35 -20.73 -31.33
N LEU A 484 -5.20 -19.69 -30.51
CA LEU A 484 -3.95 -18.94 -30.36
C LEU A 484 -3.10 -19.57 -29.24
N ASP A 485 -1.78 -19.57 -29.45
CA ASP A 485 -0.83 -19.78 -28.37
C ASP A 485 -0.74 -18.50 -27.50
N PHE A 486 -0.52 -18.69 -26.20
CA PHE A 486 -0.43 -17.55 -25.28
C PHE A 486 0.80 -16.69 -25.56
N GLU A 487 1.98 -17.29 -25.74
CA GLU A 487 3.25 -16.57 -25.87
C GLU A 487 3.45 -16.02 -27.28
N GLU A 488 3.06 -16.77 -28.31
CA GLU A 488 3.31 -16.38 -29.71
C GLU A 488 2.20 -15.51 -30.31
N GLY A 489 0.96 -15.62 -29.80
CA GLY A 489 -0.22 -14.98 -30.39
C GLY A 489 -0.91 -13.99 -29.48
N PHE A 490 -1.40 -14.47 -28.32
CA PHE A 490 -2.27 -13.67 -27.46
C PHE A 490 -1.52 -12.58 -26.70
N TYR A 491 -0.44 -12.94 -26.00
CA TYR A 491 0.32 -12.02 -25.14
C TYR A 491 0.94 -10.85 -25.93
N PRO A 492 1.63 -11.06 -27.07
CA PRO A 492 2.16 -9.95 -27.85
C PRO A 492 1.07 -8.98 -28.34
N ALA A 493 -0.08 -9.49 -28.79
CA ALA A 493 -1.18 -8.68 -29.29
C ALA A 493 -1.82 -7.80 -28.20
N ILE A 494 -2.02 -8.34 -27.00
CA ILE A 494 -2.57 -7.55 -25.89
C ILE A 494 -1.55 -6.50 -25.42
N MET A 495 -0.26 -6.83 -25.34
CA MET A 495 0.76 -5.85 -24.94
C MET A 495 0.90 -4.73 -25.97
N GLU A 496 0.84 -5.05 -27.28
CA GLU A 496 0.84 -4.05 -28.35
C GLU A 496 -0.38 -3.12 -28.26
N ALA A 497 -1.58 -3.68 -28.04
CA ALA A 497 -2.81 -2.89 -27.90
C ALA A 497 -2.75 -1.96 -26.67
N LEU A 498 -2.23 -2.46 -25.54
CA LEU A 498 -2.06 -1.67 -24.32
C LEU A 498 -1.10 -0.49 -24.56
N PHE A 499 0.07 -0.75 -25.14
CA PHE A 499 1.06 0.30 -25.44
C PHE A 499 0.61 1.28 -26.51
N LYS A 500 -0.29 0.89 -27.44
CA LYS A 500 -0.89 1.79 -28.41
C LYS A 500 -1.99 2.68 -27.85
N SER A 501 -2.54 2.38 -26.66
CA SER A 501 -3.64 3.14 -26.07
C SER A 501 -3.37 4.66 -25.93
N GLY A 502 -4.42 5.45 -25.86
CA GLY A 502 -4.38 6.90 -25.67
C GLY A 502 -3.90 7.33 -24.28
N SER A 503 -3.79 6.41 -23.31
CA SER A 503 -3.31 6.67 -21.95
C SER A 503 -1.91 7.29 -21.90
N TRP A 504 -1.63 7.97 -20.80
CA TRP A 504 -0.31 8.52 -20.48
C TRP A 504 0.65 7.41 -20.05
N ILE A 505 0.18 6.54 -19.16
CA ILE A 505 0.96 5.42 -18.62
C ILE A 505 0.31 4.11 -19.07
N ALA A 506 1.13 3.16 -19.49
CA ALA A 506 0.73 1.79 -19.84
C ALA A 506 1.60 0.78 -19.09
#